data_AF-A0A256XRC6-F1
#
_entry.id   AF-A0A256XRC6-F1
#
_cell.length_a   1.000
_cell.length_b   1.000
_cell.length_c   1.000
_cell.angle_alpha   90.00
_cell.angle_beta   90.00
_cell.angle_gamma   90.00
#
_symmetry.space_group_name_H-M   'P 1'
#
loop_
_entity.id
_entity.type
_entity.pdbx_description
1 polymer ?
#
loop_
_entity_poly.entity_id
_entity_poly.type
_entity_poly.pdbx_seq_one_letter_code
_entity_poly.pdbx_strand_id
1 'polypeptide(L)'
;MKEERILKELKKKYPEISYLGFSLRHLALFNVDELIALLNVNVDKAYEIKLELSRILRDARILSGKKIFSLDEVIKPKIIIGELFLPLGIYKVYGEGVDDFLNLFIPITLKSFPESSIILADCENTLNTEGIKEACIRNNVENFNYRIGITYPTTSEELEEFLVFNVPQIIEKDSIIALLVYNVDAILGNMKSTKEKMEYLAYLIDWVRRISIMYNVWGILTGKYGYTKMPGKTVYVFQKGNLLYAETEKENALLLGEVYR
;
A
#
# COMPACT_ATOMS: atom_id res chain seq x y z
N MET A 1 -18.18 -19.87 3.05
CA MET A 1 -19.24 -20.64 2.36
C MET A 1 -19.48 -20.27 0.89
N LYS A 2 -19.96 -19.06 0.52
CA LYS A 2 -20.26 -18.74 -0.91
C LYS A 2 -19.01 -18.45 -1.75
N GLU A 3 -18.05 -17.68 -1.23
CA GLU A 3 -16.76 -17.43 -1.91
C GLU A 3 -15.94 -18.71 -2.11
N GLU A 4 -15.87 -19.59 -1.11
CA GLU A 4 -15.17 -20.88 -1.25
C GLU A 4 -15.81 -21.79 -2.30
N ARG A 5 -17.14 -21.77 -2.42
CA ARG A 5 -17.84 -22.52 -3.48
C ARG A 5 -17.51 -21.94 -4.86
N ILE A 6 -17.53 -20.61 -4.99
CA ILE A 6 -17.19 -19.94 -6.25
C ILE A 6 -15.71 -20.18 -6.60
N LEU A 7 -14.81 -20.10 -5.63
CA LEU A 7 -13.40 -20.41 -5.83
C LEU A 7 -13.20 -21.87 -6.23
N LYS A 8 -13.96 -22.81 -5.66
CA LYS A 8 -13.96 -24.22 -6.08
C LYS A 8 -14.46 -24.39 -7.52
N GLU A 9 -15.52 -23.67 -7.92
CA GLU A 9 -16.04 -23.71 -9.30
C GLU A 9 -15.03 -23.11 -10.30
N LEU A 10 -14.41 -21.98 -9.95
CA LEU A 10 -13.30 -21.39 -10.72
C LEU A 10 -12.10 -22.33 -10.83
N LYS A 11 -11.67 -22.94 -9.72
CA LYS A 11 -10.58 -23.93 -9.69
C LYS A 11 -10.89 -25.17 -10.52
N LYS A 12 -12.16 -25.59 -10.57
CA LYS A 12 -12.61 -26.69 -11.44
C LYS A 12 -12.54 -26.30 -12.92
N LYS A 13 -12.90 -25.06 -13.26
CA LYS A 13 -12.87 -24.53 -14.63
C LYS A 13 -11.44 -24.20 -15.10
N TYR A 14 -10.59 -23.75 -14.19
CA TYR A 14 -9.21 -23.34 -14.41
C TYR A 14 -8.30 -23.99 -13.36
N PRO A 15 -7.89 -25.25 -13.56
CA PRO A 15 -7.10 -26.03 -12.60
C PRO A 15 -5.78 -25.37 -12.19
N GLU A 16 -5.19 -24.56 -13.07
CA GLU A 16 -3.93 -23.85 -12.85
C GLU A 16 -3.97 -22.94 -11.62
N ILE A 17 -5.15 -22.37 -11.31
CA ILE A 17 -5.38 -21.52 -10.14
C ILE A 17 -5.28 -22.31 -8.82
N SER A 18 -5.52 -23.62 -8.86
CA SER A 18 -5.62 -24.44 -7.65
C SER A 18 -4.33 -24.53 -6.87
N TYR A 19 -3.19 -24.47 -7.55
CA TYR A 19 -1.85 -24.67 -6.99
C TYR A 19 -1.30 -23.45 -6.23
N LEU A 20 -1.89 -22.27 -6.43
CA LEU A 20 -1.31 -21.02 -5.93
C LEU A 20 -1.71 -20.67 -4.49
N GLY A 21 -2.76 -21.29 -3.94
CA GLY A 21 -3.26 -20.95 -2.61
C GLY A 21 -3.88 -19.55 -2.48
N PHE A 22 -4.04 -18.80 -3.59
CA PHE A 22 -4.57 -17.44 -3.58
C PHE A 22 -6.09 -17.37 -3.41
N SER A 23 -6.54 -16.30 -2.75
CA SER A 23 -7.95 -15.94 -2.67
C SER A 23 -8.46 -15.36 -4.00
N LEU A 24 -9.78 -15.21 -4.13
CA LEU A 24 -10.39 -14.51 -5.27
C LEU A 24 -9.94 -13.04 -5.35
N ARG A 25 -9.77 -12.36 -4.21
CA ARG A 25 -9.33 -10.96 -4.16
C ARG A 25 -7.88 -10.82 -4.59
N HIS A 26 -7.01 -11.72 -4.12
CA HIS A 26 -5.61 -11.77 -4.51
C HIS A 26 -5.46 -12.05 -6.02
N LEU A 27 -6.12 -13.07 -6.55
CA LEU A 27 -6.12 -13.37 -7.98
C LEU A 27 -6.61 -12.19 -8.83
N ALA A 28 -7.58 -11.44 -8.33
CA ALA A 28 -8.11 -10.28 -9.04
C ALA A 28 -7.17 -9.07 -9.05
N LEU A 29 -6.11 -9.04 -8.24
CA LEU A 29 -5.09 -8.01 -8.33
C LEU A 29 -4.34 -8.13 -9.66
N PHE A 30 -3.95 -9.35 -10.06
CA PHE A 30 -3.13 -9.59 -11.25
C PHE A 30 -3.79 -9.06 -12.54
N ASN A 31 -3.02 -8.37 -13.38
CA ASN A 31 -3.45 -7.98 -14.73
C ASN A 31 -3.35 -9.18 -15.70
N VAL A 32 -3.72 -8.99 -16.96
CA VAL A 32 -3.75 -10.08 -17.95
C VAL A 32 -2.35 -10.64 -18.21
N ASP A 33 -1.36 -9.79 -18.40
CA ASP A 33 0.03 -10.21 -18.71
C ASP A 33 0.65 -10.96 -17.52
N GLU A 34 0.39 -10.49 -16.30
CA GLU A 34 0.83 -11.15 -15.08
C GLU A 34 0.12 -12.50 -14.88
N LEU A 35 -1.17 -12.61 -15.22
CA LEU A 35 -1.90 -13.89 -15.17
C LEU A 35 -1.36 -14.89 -16.19
N ILE A 36 -0.99 -14.44 -17.40
CA ILE A 36 -0.33 -15.26 -18.41
C ILE A 36 0.97 -15.82 -17.85
N ALA A 37 1.81 -14.95 -17.28
CA ALA A 37 3.10 -15.34 -16.70
C ALA A 37 2.93 -16.29 -15.50
N LEU A 38 1.99 -15.99 -14.60
CA LEU A 38 1.74 -16.74 -13.37
C LEU A 38 1.13 -18.11 -13.63
N LEU A 39 0.17 -18.21 -14.54
CA LEU A 39 -0.59 -19.44 -14.79
C LEU A 39 -0.11 -20.23 -15.99
N ASN A 40 0.81 -19.66 -16.79
CA ASN A 40 1.27 -20.22 -18.06
C ASN A 40 0.10 -20.57 -19.00
N VAL A 41 -0.79 -19.60 -19.21
CA VAL A 41 -1.98 -19.72 -20.08
C VAL A 41 -1.90 -18.75 -21.25
N ASN A 42 -2.67 -18.99 -22.31
CA ASN A 42 -2.75 -18.05 -23.42
C ASN A 42 -3.55 -16.79 -23.05
N VAL A 43 -3.45 -15.77 -23.91
CA VAL A 43 -4.08 -14.45 -23.74
C VAL A 43 -5.60 -14.57 -23.55
N ASP A 44 -6.28 -15.34 -24.41
CA ASP A 44 -7.74 -15.49 -24.36
C ASP A 44 -8.20 -16.07 -23.01
N LYS A 45 -7.51 -17.11 -22.53
CA LYS A 45 -7.82 -17.75 -21.25
C LYS A 45 -7.55 -16.82 -20.07
N ALA A 46 -6.47 -16.03 -20.11
CA ALA A 46 -6.20 -15.02 -19.08
C ALA A 46 -7.29 -13.92 -19.04
N TYR A 47 -7.76 -13.46 -20.20
CA TYR A 47 -8.88 -12.52 -20.29
C TYR A 47 -10.18 -13.11 -19.71
N GLU A 48 -10.51 -14.35 -20.04
CA GLU A 48 -11.68 -15.03 -19.48
C GLU A 48 -11.61 -15.11 -17.96
N ILE A 49 -10.46 -15.52 -17.41
CA ILE A 49 -10.24 -15.60 -15.95
C ILE A 49 -10.43 -14.22 -15.33
N LYS A 50 -9.84 -13.17 -15.91
CA LYS A 50 -9.93 -11.80 -15.40
C LYS A 50 -11.37 -11.26 -15.43
N LEU A 51 -12.12 -11.51 -16.50
CA LEU A 51 -13.52 -11.14 -16.62
C LEU A 51 -14.37 -11.85 -15.57
N GLU A 52 -14.14 -13.14 -15.38
CA GLU A 52 -14.90 -13.94 -14.42
C GLU A 52 -14.62 -13.50 -12.98
N LEU A 53 -13.35 -13.26 -12.61
CA LEU A 53 -12.96 -12.69 -11.32
C LEU A 53 -13.63 -11.33 -11.07
N SER A 54 -13.63 -10.46 -12.09
CA SER A 54 -14.26 -9.13 -11.99
C SER A 54 -15.76 -9.22 -11.79
N ARG A 55 -16.43 -10.14 -12.49
CA ARG A 55 -17.87 -10.43 -12.35
C ARG A 55 -18.18 -10.92 -10.94
N ILE A 56 -17.44 -11.90 -10.46
CA ILE A 56 -17.60 -12.48 -9.12
C ILE A 56 -17.42 -11.43 -8.03
N LEU A 57 -16.37 -10.61 -8.11
CA LEU A 57 -16.14 -9.57 -7.12
C LEU A 57 -17.19 -8.47 -7.16
N ARG A 58 -17.68 -8.11 -8.36
CA ARG A 58 -18.79 -7.17 -8.50
C ARG A 58 -20.07 -7.72 -7.87
N ASP A 59 -20.40 -8.97 -8.15
CA ASP A 59 -21.57 -9.64 -7.60
C ASP A 59 -21.44 -9.81 -6.08
N ALA A 60 -20.26 -10.18 -5.58
CA ALA A 60 -19.97 -10.23 -4.14
C ALA A 60 -20.12 -8.85 -3.48
N ARG A 61 -19.71 -7.77 -4.14
CA ARG A 61 -19.91 -6.39 -3.64
C ARG A 61 -21.38 -6.00 -3.59
N ILE A 62 -22.18 -6.41 -4.57
CA ILE A 62 -23.63 -6.15 -4.62
C ILE A 62 -24.35 -7.00 -3.55
N LEU A 63 -23.98 -8.28 -3.42
CA LEU A 63 -24.62 -9.25 -2.53
C LEU A 63 -24.21 -9.13 -1.06
N SER A 64 -22.99 -8.64 -0.77
CA SER A 64 -22.55 -8.33 0.60
C SER A 64 -23.33 -7.19 1.25
N GLY A 65 -24.30 -6.59 0.54
CA GLY A 65 -25.14 -5.56 1.12
C GLY A 65 -24.32 -4.35 1.55
N LYS A 66 -23.24 -4.01 0.82
CA LYS A 66 -22.72 -2.64 0.74
C LYS A 66 -23.81 -1.77 0.09
N LYS A 67 -24.87 -1.59 0.88
CA LYS A 67 -26.01 -0.72 0.73
C LYS A 67 -25.50 0.68 0.43
N ILE A 68 -26.36 1.46 -0.20
CA ILE A 68 -26.32 2.92 -0.13
C ILE A 68 -25.93 3.31 1.29
N PHE A 69 -24.70 3.81 1.45
CA PHE A 69 -24.11 4.17 2.72
C PHE A 69 -24.90 5.31 3.36
N SER A 70 -24.98 5.31 4.69
CA SER A 70 -25.33 6.54 5.42
C SER A 70 -24.27 7.61 5.12
N LEU A 71 -24.63 8.90 5.15
CA LEU A 71 -23.71 9.99 4.81
C LEU A 71 -22.42 9.95 5.66
N ASP A 72 -22.49 9.38 6.87
CA ASP A 72 -21.36 9.20 7.80
C ASP A 72 -20.38 8.09 7.39
N GLU A 73 -20.84 7.05 6.68
CA GLU A 73 -19.98 5.99 6.11
C GLU A 73 -19.37 6.39 4.74
N VAL A 74 -19.87 7.48 4.13
CA VAL A 74 -19.29 8.09 2.92
C VAL A 74 -18.04 8.91 3.26
N ILE A 75 -17.82 9.23 4.55
CA ILE A 75 -16.57 9.83 5.01
C ILE A 75 -15.50 8.74 4.96
N LYS A 76 -14.75 8.69 3.85
CA LYS A 76 -13.57 7.83 3.75
C LYS A 76 -12.70 8.02 5.01
N PRO A 77 -12.18 6.93 5.61
CA PRO A 77 -11.22 7.03 6.70
C PRO A 77 -10.15 8.06 6.37
N LYS A 78 -9.79 8.87 7.35
CA LYS A 78 -8.86 9.99 7.19
C LYS A 78 -7.89 10.02 8.35
N ILE A 79 -6.67 10.44 8.03
CA ILE A 79 -5.62 10.76 8.99
C ILE A 79 -5.35 12.25 8.88
N ILE A 80 -5.15 12.91 10.02
CA ILE A 80 -4.79 14.33 10.08
C ILE A 80 -3.44 14.43 10.76
N ILE A 81 -2.45 15.01 10.07
CA ILE A 81 -1.09 15.23 10.58
C ILE A 81 -0.83 16.72 10.55
N GLY A 82 -0.87 17.38 11.71
CA GLY A 82 -0.90 18.84 11.78
C GLY A 82 -2.07 19.38 10.96
N GLU A 83 -1.76 20.19 9.95
CA GLU A 83 -2.74 20.75 9.01
C GLU A 83 -2.98 19.88 7.78
N LEU A 84 -2.18 18.83 7.58
CA LEU A 84 -2.29 17.96 6.40
C LEU A 84 -3.40 16.93 6.56
N PHE A 85 -4.31 16.94 5.60
CA PHE A 85 -5.45 16.04 5.52
C PHE A 85 -5.18 14.87 4.54
N LEU A 86 -5.07 13.65 5.08
CA LEU A 86 -4.78 12.44 4.31
C LEU A 86 -5.98 11.49 4.30
N PRO A 87 -6.92 11.62 3.33
CA PRO A 87 -7.97 10.64 3.15
C PRO A 87 -7.39 9.30 2.68
N LEU A 88 -8.13 8.21 2.84
CA LEU A 88 -7.69 6.91 2.34
C LEU A 88 -7.34 6.96 0.84
N GLY A 89 -6.14 6.49 0.50
CA GLY A 89 -5.62 6.51 -0.86
C GLY A 89 -4.14 6.14 -0.94
N ILE A 90 -3.56 6.40 -2.12
CA ILE A 90 -2.14 6.19 -2.39
C ILE A 90 -1.41 7.53 -2.40
N TYR A 91 -0.32 7.60 -1.66
CA TYR A 91 0.51 8.77 -1.51
C TYR A 91 1.96 8.44 -1.86
N LYS A 92 2.58 9.37 -2.59
CA LYS A 92 4.02 9.38 -2.80
C LYS A 92 4.59 10.50 -1.96
N VAL A 93 5.50 10.19 -1.04
CA VAL A 93 6.07 11.14 -0.10
C VAL A 93 7.55 11.34 -0.42
N TYR A 94 7.94 12.57 -0.74
CA TYR A 94 9.30 12.87 -1.19
C TYR A 94 9.92 14.02 -0.40
N GLY A 95 11.23 13.95 -0.19
CA GLY A 95 12.03 15.05 0.32
C GLY A 95 12.79 14.73 1.62
N GLU A 96 13.48 15.72 2.16
CA GLU A 96 14.37 15.53 3.31
C GLU A 96 13.62 15.23 4.62
N GLY A 97 12.32 15.52 4.69
CA GLY A 97 11.49 15.30 5.88
C GLY A 97 10.71 13.97 5.89
N VAL A 98 11.07 12.99 5.04
CA VAL A 98 10.33 11.71 4.93
C VAL A 98 10.32 10.93 6.25
N ASP A 99 11.45 10.86 6.95
CA ASP A 99 11.54 10.13 8.22
C ASP A 99 10.63 10.77 9.28
N ASP A 100 10.68 12.09 9.39
CA ASP A 100 9.84 12.85 10.31
C ASP A 100 8.36 12.72 9.97
N PHE A 101 8.02 12.70 8.67
CA PHE A 101 6.67 12.42 8.22
C PHE A 101 6.21 11.04 8.68
N LEU A 102 7.02 9.99 8.54
CA LEU A 102 6.66 8.65 9.00
C LEU A 102 6.58 8.55 10.52
N ASN A 103 7.46 9.24 11.24
CA ASN A 103 7.43 9.37 12.69
C ASN A 103 6.14 10.03 13.19
N LEU A 104 5.47 10.84 12.37
CA LEU A 104 4.14 11.38 12.68
C LEU A 104 3.01 10.47 12.18
N PHE A 105 3.11 10.01 10.93
CA PHE A 105 2.06 9.25 10.25
C PHE A 105 1.75 7.93 10.97
N ILE A 106 2.77 7.13 11.28
CA ILE A 106 2.61 5.80 11.88
C ILE A 106 1.85 5.85 13.22
N PRO A 107 2.30 6.61 14.23
CA PRO A 107 1.61 6.64 15.52
C PRO A 107 0.21 7.25 15.44
N ILE A 108 0.01 8.32 14.66
CA ILE A 108 -1.32 8.93 14.48
C ILE A 108 -2.28 7.92 13.84
N THR A 109 -1.81 7.16 12.85
CA THR A 109 -2.59 6.11 12.20
C THR A 109 -2.98 5.02 13.19
N LEU A 110 -2.01 4.45 13.91
CA LEU A 110 -2.28 3.37 14.86
C LEU A 110 -3.16 3.82 16.04
N LYS A 111 -3.07 5.08 16.45
CA LYS A 111 -3.95 5.69 17.45
C LYS A 111 -5.38 5.85 16.93
N SER A 112 -5.54 6.24 15.67
CA SER A 112 -6.85 6.41 15.03
C SER A 112 -7.53 5.08 14.72
N PHE A 113 -6.74 4.02 14.54
CA PHE A 113 -7.19 2.67 14.19
C PHE A 113 -6.55 1.64 15.14
N PRO A 114 -7.01 1.56 16.41
CA PRO A 114 -6.34 0.80 17.48
C PRO A 114 -6.29 -0.72 17.26
N GLU A 115 -7.23 -1.27 16.50
CA GLU A 115 -7.29 -2.71 16.18
C GLU A 115 -6.50 -3.09 14.91
N SER A 116 -5.84 -2.12 14.28
CA SER A 116 -5.17 -2.32 13.01
C SER A 116 -3.65 -2.26 13.11
N SER A 117 -2.99 -2.91 12.16
CA SER A 117 -1.55 -3.00 12.01
C SER A 117 -1.07 -2.31 10.73
N ILE A 118 0.21 -2.02 10.67
CA ILE A 118 0.90 -1.43 9.53
C ILE A 118 1.94 -2.41 9.03
N ILE A 119 2.03 -2.55 7.72
CA ILE A 119 3.09 -3.29 7.05
C ILE A 119 4.04 -2.28 6.41
N LEU A 120 5.33 -2.46 6.60
CA LEU A 120 6.38 -1.61 6.05
C LEU A 120 7.46 -2.45 5.37
N ALA A 121 7.84 -2.06 4.16
CA ALA A 121 9.06 -2.51 3.50
C ALA A 121 10.12 -1.40 3.58
N ASP A 122 11.23 -1.67 4.27
CA ASP A 122 12.38 -0.77 4.36
C ASP A 122 13.43 -1.19 3.32
N CYS A 123 13.43 -0.49 2.19
CA CYS A 123 14.26 -0.82 1.03
C CYS A 123 15.75 -0.46 1.18
N GLU A 124 16.15 0.25 2.24
CA GLU A 124 17.55 0.66 2.47
C GLU A 124 18.07 0.21 3.85
N ASN A 125 17.20 -0.34 4.71
CA ASN A 125 17.48 -0.65 6.12
C ASN A 125 18.01 0.58 6.89
N THR A 126 17.42 1.74 6.61
CA THR A 126 17.80 3.04 7.18
C THR A 126 16.65 3.74 7.89
N LEU A 127 15.46 3.12 7.95
CA LEU A 127 14.32 3.70 8.62
C LEU A 127 14.65 3.99 10.09
N ASN A 128 14.34 5.20 10.55
CA ASN A 128 14.50 5.61 11.95
C ASN A 128 13.46 4.91 12.86
N THR A 129 13.66 3.63 13.11
CA THR A 129 12.75 2.82 13.93
C THR A 129 12.65 3.33 15.36
N GLU A 130 13.75 3.79 15.97
CA GLU A 130 13.71 4.40 17.32
C GLU A 130 12.84 5.65 17.36
N GLY A 131 12.95 6.54 16.35
CA GLY A 131 12.08 7.70 16.22
C GLY A 131 10.59 7.33 16.15
N ILE A 132 10.24 6.26 15.43
CA ILE A 132 8.87 5.73 15.38
C ILE A 132 8.44 5.21 16.76
N LYS A 133 9.30 4.47 17.46
CA LYS A 133 8.99 3.93 18.81
C LYS A 133 8.71 5.06 19.78
N GLU A 134 9.59 6.05 19.85
CA GLU A 134 9.40 7.21 20.71
C GLU A 134 8.13 7.98 20.36
N ALA A 135 7.85 8.16 19.07
CA ALA A 135 6.63 8.83 18.63
C ALA A 135 5.36 8.04 19.00
N CYS A 136 5.39 6.71 18.95
CA CYS A 136 4.31 5.85 19.45
C CYS A 136 4.09 6.02 20.95
N ILE A 137 5.17 6.04 21.75
CA ILE A 137 5.12 6.27 23.20
C ILE A 137 4.51 7.65 23.49
N ARG A 138 5.02 8.71 22.85
CA ARG A 138 4.50 10.08 23.02
C ARG A 138 3.01 10.19 22.67
N ASN A 139 2.53 9.39 21.71
CA ASN A 139 1.14 9.40 21.28
C ASN A 139 0.23 8.45 22.07
N ASN A 140 0.76 7.72 23.06
CA ASN A 140 0.07 6.66 23.82
C ASN A 140 -0.47 5.53 22.93
N VAL A 141 0.30 5.10 21.93
CA VAL A 141 -0.03 3.94 21.10
C VAL A 141 0.44 2.69 21.83
N GLU A 142 -0.48 1.87 22.30
CA GLU A 142 -0.15 0.60 22.96
C GLU A 142 0.16 -0.51 21.95
N ASN A 143 0.97 -1.48 22.37
CA ASN A 143 1.30 -2.71 21.62
C ASN A 143 1.86 -2.46 20.21
N PHE A 144 2.42 -1.28 19.93
CA PHE A 144 2.91 -0.91 18.60
C PHE A 144 3.96 -1.88 18.05
N ASN A 145 4.79 -2.48 18.91
CA ASN A 145 5.81 -3.46 18.51
C ASN A 145 5.24 -4.70 17.80
N TYR A 146 4.00 -5.08 18.09
CA TYR A 146 3.32 -6.22 17.46
C TYR A 146 2.42 -5.80 16.30
N ARG A 147 2.21 -4.49 16.12
CA ARG A 147 1.32 -3.90 15.13
C ARG A 147 2.07 -3.27 13.96
N ILE A 148 3.40 -3.24 13.99
CA ILE A 148 4.23 -2.74 12.90
C ILE A 148 5.07 -3.92 12.39
N GLY A 149 4.68 -4.50 11.26
CA GLY A 149 5.44 -5.53 10.57
C GLY A 149 6.43 -4.89 9.60
N ILE A 150 7.73 -5.15 9.79
CA ILE A 150 8.79 -4.60 8.94
C ILE A 150 9.46 -5.74 8.16
N THR A 151 9.70 -5.53 6.88
CA THR A 151 10.55 -6.36 6.02
C THR A 151 11.64 -5.51 5.37
N TYR A 152 12.73 -6.14 4.93
CA TYR A 152 13.93 -5.47 4.42
C TYR A 152 14.30 -5.99 3.03
N PRO A 153 13.52 -5.71 1.98
CA PRO A 153 13.88 -6.12 0.64
C PRO A 153 15.11 -5.33 0.17
N THR A 154 16.10 -6.06 -0.33
CA THR A 154 17.37 -5.51 -0.83
C THR A 154 17.43 -5.49 -2.36
N THR A 155 16.52 -6.22 -3.02
CA THR A 155 16.42 -6.33 -4.48
C THR A 155 15.02 -6.01 -4.98
N SER A 156 14.90 -5.74 -6.27
CA SER A 156 13.60 -5.56 -6.93
C SER A 156 12.73 -6.80 -6.85
N GLU A 157 13.35 -7.97 -6.94
CA GLU A 157 12.71 -9.27 -6.90
C GLU A 157 12.15 -9.56 -5.50
N GLU A 158 12.90 -9.27 -4.44
CA GLU A 158 12.45 -9.41 -3.05
C GLU A 158 11.29 -8.46 -2.73
N LEU A 159 11.37 -7.21 -3.18
CA LEU A 159 10.30 -6.23 -3.00
C LEU A 159 9.04 -6.64 -3.76
N GLU A 160 9.21 -7.14 -4.99
CA GLU A 160 8.11 -7.65 -5.80
C GLU A 160 7.47 -8.87 -5.16
N GLU A 161 8.26 -9.88 -4.76
CA GLU A 161 7.74 -11.07 -4.09
C GLU A 161 6.92 -10.69 -2.86
N PHE A 162 7.46 -9.79 -2.04
CA PHE A 162 6.78 -9.28 -0.86
C PHE A 162 5.45 -8.60 -1.18
N LEU A 163 5.43 -7.66 -2.13
CA LEU A 163 4.23 -6.91 -2.49
C LEU A 163 3.18 -7.78 -3.19
N VAL A 164 3.62 -8.66 -4.09
CA VAL A 164 2.74 -9.45 -4.95
C VAL A 164 2.17 -10.65 -4.21
N PHE A 165 2.96 -11.32 -3.37
CA PHE A 165 2.57 -12.58 -2.76
C PHE A 165 2.34 -12.49 -1.26
N ASN A 166 3.23 -11.83 -0.50
CA ASN A 166 3.13 -11.82 0.96
C ASN A 166 2.09 -10.83 1.46
N VAL A 167 2.13 -9.58 0.98
CA VAL A 167 1.26 -8.50 1.48
C VAL A 167 -0.23 -8.84 1.35
N PRO A 168 -0.76 -9.31 0.21
CA PRO A 168 -2.18 -9.69 0.10
C PRO A 168 -2.57 -10.78 1.12
N GLN A 169 -1.70 -11.77 1.34
CA GLN A 169 -1.96 -12.84 2.30
C GLN A 169 -1.97 -12.35 3.75
N ILE A 170 -1.08 -11.41 4.10
CA ILE A 170 -1.05 -10.80 5.43
C ILE A 170 -2.31 -9.97 5.65
N ILE A 171 -2.68 -9.10 4.70
CA ILE A 171 -3.87 -8.24 4.78
C ILE A 171 -5.17 -9.06 4.89
N GLU A 172 -5.22 -10.26 4.34
CA GLU A 172 -6.39 -11.14 4.44
C GLU A 172 -6.51 -11.86 5.79
N LYS A 173 -5.41 -12.01 6.52
CA LYS A 173 -5.36 -12.67 7.84
C LYS A 173 -5.46 -11.67 8.98
N ASP A 174 -4.84 -10.51 8.80
CA ASP A 174 -4.69 -9.48 9.83
C ASP A 174 -5.43 -8.19 9.45
N SER A 175 -5.85 -7.41 10.45
CA SER A 175 -6.43 -6.09 10.20
C SER A 175 -5.32 -5.10 9.84
N ILE A 176 -4.99 -4.96 8.56
CA ILE A 176 -3.97 -4.01 8.10
C ILE A 176 -4.63 -2.71 7.67
N ILE A 177 -4.08 -1.57 8.11
CA ILE A 177 -4.60 -0.24 7.76
C ILE A 177 -3.69 0.53 6.80
N ALA A 178 -2.38 0.26 6.81
CA ALA A 178 -1.45 0.89 5.88
C ALA A 178 -0.36 -0.08 5.40
N LEU A 179 0.02 0.09 4.14
CA LEU A 179 1.18 -0.49 3.48
C LEU A 179 2.15 0.66 3.16
N LEU A 180 3.36 0.57 3.70
CA LEU A 180 4.43 1.56 3.54
C LEU A 180 5.58 0.93 2.75
N VAL A 181 6.05 1.59 1.69
CA VAL A 181 7.27 1.24 0.97
C VAL A 181 8.25 2.38 1.18
N TYR A 182 9.20 2.18 2.09
CA TYR A 182 10.17 3.17 2.50
C TYR A 182 11.38 3.20 1.57
N ASN A 183 11.75 4.40 1.15
CA ASN A 183 12.88 4.71 0.26
C ASN A 183 13.03 3.80 -0.97
N VAL A 184 12.01 3.81 -1.86
CA VAL A 184 12.02 3.01 -3.10
C VAL A 184 13.21 3.30 -4.00
N ASP A 185 13.78 4.50 -3.89
CA ASP A 185 14.92 4.95 -4.70
C ASP A 185 16.17 4.07 -4.48
N ALA A 186 16.31 3.43 -3.32
CA ALA A 186 17.40 2.51 -3.04
C ALA A 186 17.37 1.29 -3.99
N ILE A 187 16.19 0.71 -4.22
CA ILE A 187 16.01 -0.39 -5.18
C ILE A 187 16.23 0.10 -6.62
N LEU A 188 15.67 1.26 -6.97
CA LEU A 188 15.83 1.86 -8.30
C LEU A 188 17.28 2.22 -8.61
N GLY A 189 18.10 2.51 -7.59
CA GLY A 189 19.52 2.80 -7.71
C GLY A 189 20.30 1.69 -8.41
N ASN A 190 19.90 0.43 -8.21
CA ASN A 190 20.56 -0.76 -8.75
C ASN A 190 20.28 -1.01 -10.24
N MET A 191 19.32 -0.30 -10.83
CA MET A 191 18.91 -0.49 -12.23
C MET A 191 19.79 0.29 -13.20
N LYS A 192 20.03 -0.29 -14.38
CA LYS A 192 21.04 0.21 -15.33
C LYS A 192 20.57 1.42 -16.13
N SER A 193 19.26 1.53 -16.39
CA SER A 193 18.72 2.58 -17.24
C SER A 193 17.59 3.36 -16.59
N THR A 194 17.45 4.64 -16.94
CA THR A 194 16.31 5.46 -16.49
C THR A 194 14.98 4.87 -16.95
N LYS A 195 14.93 4.27 -18.13
CA LYS A 195 13.74 3.61 -18.66
C LYS A 195 13.29 2.47 -17.74
N GLU A 196 14.21 1.56 -17.41
CA GLU A 196 13.98 0.44 -16.49
C GLU A 196 13.51 0.92 -15.11
N LYS A 197 14.14 1.98 -14.57
CA LYS A 197 13.72 2.62 -13.31
C LYS A 197 12.28 3.11 -13.36
N MET A 198 11.91 3.81 -14.43
CA MET A 198 10.56 4.36 -14.58
C MET A 198 9.51 3.25 -14.81
N GLU A 199 9.85 2.22 -15.59
CA GLU A 199 8.97 1.07 -15.82
C GLU A 199 8.72 0.29 -14.53
N TYR A 200 9.77 0.00 -13.75
CA TYR A 200 9.62 -0.69 -12.48
C TYR A 200 8.92 0.17 -11.41
N LEU A 201 9.22 1.47 -11.32
CA LEU A 201 8.50 2.38 -10.43
C LEU A 201 7.00 2.44 -10.78
N ALA A 202 6.65 2.46 -12.07
CA ALA A 202 5.25 2.41 -12.52
C ALA A 202 4.57 1.11 -12.05
N TYR A 203 5.27 -0.01 -12.21
CA TYR A 203 4.81 -1.34 -11.79
C TYR A 203 4.55 -1.40 -10.29
N LEU A 204 5.50 -0.93 -9.47
CA LEU A 204 5.35 -0.87 -8.02
C LEU A 204 4.16 0.00 -7.58
N ILE A 205 4.05 1.20 -8.15
CA ILE A 205 2.92 2.11 -7.85
C ILE A 205 1.60 1.45 -8.21
N ASP A 206 1.53 0.76 -9.34
CA ASP A 206 0.32 0.06 -9.76
C ASP A 206 -0.06 -1.07 -8.80
N TRP A 207 0.91 -1.86 -8.32
CA TRP A 207 0.67 -2.89 -7.32
C TRP A 207 0.19 -2.32 -5.99
N VAL A 208 0.90 -1.33 -5.43
CA VAL A 208 0.48 -0.66 -4.20
C VAL A 208 -0.91 -0.06 -4.36
N ARG A 209 -1.22 0.51 -5.54
CA ARG A 209 -2.55 1.02 -5.86
C ARG A 209 -3.62 -0.05 -5.85
N ARG A 210 -3.39 -1.17 -6.54
CA ARG A 210 -4.33 -2.29 -6.62
C ARG A 210 -4.62 -2.85 -5.22
N ILE A 211 -3.58 -3.04 -4.40
CA ILE A 211 -3.69 -3.49 -3.01
C ILE A 211 -4.51 -2.48 -2.18
N SER A 212 -4.14 -1.19 -2.24
CA SER A 212 -4.80 -0.11 -1.51
C SER A 212 -6.30 -0.03 -1.81
N ILE A 213 -6.68 -0.18 -3.08
CA ILE A 213 -8.08 -0.16 -3.51
C ILE A 213 -8.82 -1.43 -3.11
N MET A 214 -8.23 -2.60 -3.38
CA MET A 214 -8.88 -3.90 -3.14
C MET A 214 -9.14 -4.13 -1.65
N TYR A 215 -8.17 -3.77 -0.81
CA TYR A 215 -8.22 -4.02 0.63
C TYR A 215 -8.50 -2.79 1.48
N ASN A 216 -8.69 -1.62 0.87
CA ASN A 216 -9.03 -0.38 1.56
C ASN A 216 -7.97 0.03 2.60
N VAL A 217 -6.69 -0.03 2.21
CA VAL A 217 -5.53 0.35 3.02
C VAL A 217 -4.86 1.61 2.47
N TRP A 218 -4.20 2.40 3.32
CA TRP A 218 -3.32 3.48 2.86
C TRP A 218 -2.09 2.89 2.18
N GLY A 219 -1.80 3.31 0.96
CA GLY A 219 -0.54 2.97 0.28
C GLY A 219 0.40 4.17 0.32
N ILE A 220 1.50 4.08 1.05
CA ILE A 220 2.51 5.14 1.09
C ILE A 220 3.78 4.62 0.43
N LEU A 221 4.25 5.29 -0.61
CA LEU A 221 5.58 5.07 -1.16
C LEU A 221 6.42 6.29 -0.84
N THR A 222 7.65 6.09 -0.40
CA THR A 222 8.56 7.20 -0.08
C THR A 222 9.83 7.13 -0.91
N GLY A 223 10.43 8.28 -1.17
CA GLY A 223 11.70 8.40 -1.88
C GLY A 223 12.40 9.72 -1.56
N LYS A 224 13.70 9.79 -1.86
CA LYS A 224 14.51 11.01 -1.73
C LYS A 224 14.31 11.93 -2.93
N TYR A 225 14.07 11.36 -4.13
CA TYR A 225 13.94 12.12 -5.36
C TYR A 225 12.50 12.05 -5.87
N GLY A 226 11.88 13.22 -6.07
CA GLY A 226 10.55 13.33 -6.65
C GLY A 226 10.55 12.93 -8.13
N TYR A 227 10.57 11.63 -8.42
CA TYR A 227 10.44 11.11 -9.78
C TYR A 227 8.99 11.25 -10.25
N THR A 228 8.77 12.21 -11.16
CA THR A 228 7.69 12.29 -12.17
C THR A 228 6.21 12.21 -11.75
N LYS A 229 5.36 12.86 -12.57
CA LYS A 229 3.90 12.87 -12.49
C LYS A 229 3.31 11.49 -12.84
N MET A 230 3.30 10.57 -11.88
CA MET A 230 2.55 9.30 -11.94
C MET A 230 1.26 9.37 -11.11
N PRO A 231 0.20 8.62 -11.47
CA PRO A 231 -1.10 8.68 -10.80
C PRO A 231 -1.00 8.34 -9.31
N GLY A 232 -1.52 9.23 -8.47
CA GLY A 232 -1.40 9.19 -7.02
C GLY A 232 -1.30 10.62 -6.48
N LYS A 233 -1.51 10.83 -5.18
CA LYS A 233 -1.28 12.15 -4.58
C LYS A 233 0.18 12.29 -4.20
N THR A 234 0.84 13.32 -4.71
CA THR A 234 2.23 13.62 -4.33
C THR A 234 2.22 14.55 -3.11
N VAL A 235 3.01 14.20 -2.10
CA VAL A 235 3.26 14.98 -0.89
C VAL A 235 4.76 15.24 -0.81
N TYR A 236 5.18 16.49 -0.93
CA TYR A 236 6.56 16.91 -0.78
C TYR A 236 6.77 17.35 0.66
N VAL A 237 7.66 16.71 1.39
CA VAL A 237 7.95 17.00 2.79
C VAL A 237 9.34 17.60 2.93
N PHE A 238 9.42 18.69 3.69
CA PHE A 238 10.68 19.40 3.91
C PHE A 238 10.73 20.02 5.30
N GLN A 239 11.94 20.17 5.81
CA GLN A 239 12.17 20.67 7.16
C GLN A 239 12.72 22.10 7.11
N LYS A 240 12.25 22.98 8.00
CA LYS A 240 12.80 24.33 8.20
C LYS A 240 13.01 24.59 9.70
N GLY A 241 14.25 24.43 10.16
CA GLY A 241 14.56 24.41 11.58
C GLY A 241 13.94 23.17 12.25
N ASN A 242 13.19 23.36 13.33
CA ASN A 242 12.49 22.25 14.02
C ASN A 242 11.08 22.00 13.48
N LEU A 243 10.67 22.66 12.38
CA LEU A 243 9.32 22.53 11.83
C LEU A 243 9.33 21.68 10.57
N LEU A 244 8.38 20.75 10.49
CA LEU A 244 8.12 19.92 9.31
C LEU A 244 6.95 20.48 8.51
N TYR A 245 7.16 20.62 7.21
CA TYR A 245 6.15 21.08 6.27
C TYR A 245 5.84 20.02 5.23
N ALA A 246 4.64 20.08 4.67
CA ALA A 246 4.24 19.32 3.49
C ALA A 246 3.57 20.20 2.44
N GLU A 247 3.95 20.03 1.19
CA GLU A 247 3.28 20.63 0.03
C GLU A 247 2.62 19.52 -0.79
N THR A 248 1.44 19.78 -1.34
CA THR A 248 0.79 18.85 -2.27
C THR A 248 0.59 19.54 -3.61
N GLU A 249 0.27 18.78 -4.67
CA GLU A 249 0.01 19.36 -6.00
C GLU A 249 -1.11 20.42 -6.03
N LYS A 250 -1.93 20.52 -4.97
CA LYS A 250 -3.08 21.43 -4.89
C LYS A 250 -2.98 22.47 -3.77
N GLU A 251 -2.06 22.30 -2.84
CA GLU A 251 -1.99 23.08 -1.60
C GLU A 251 -0.56 23.53 -1.38
N ASN A 252 -0.38 24.81 -1.03
CA ASN A 252 0.90 25.36 -0.61
C ASN A 252 1.39 24.66 0.67
N ALA A 253 2.65 24.90 1.04
CA ALA A 253 3.27 24.36 2.25
C ALA A 253 2.37 24.47 3.51
N LEU A 254 1.99 23.31 4.05
CA LEU A 254 1.22 23.11 5.26
C LEU A 254 2.13 22.70 6.41
N LEU A 255 1.87 23.19 7.62
CA LEU A 255 2.63 22.79 8.80
C LEU A 255 2.15 21.42 9.30
N LEU A 256 3.06 20.46 9.37
CA LEU A 256 2.78 19.14 9.94
C LEU A 256 2.98 19.09 11.45
N GLY A 257 3.94 19.85 11.95
CA GLY A 257 4.25 19.93 13.37
C GLY A 257 5.73 20.19 13.64
N GLU A 258 6.09 20.10 14.91
CA GLU A 258 7.47 20.17 15.38
C GLU A 258 8.13 18.79 15.33
N VAL A 259 9.38 18.76 14.85
CA VAL A 259 10.27 17.62 14.89
C VAL A 259 11.15 17.76 16.12
N TYR A 260 11.04 16.81 17.04
CA TYR A 260 11.92 16.71 18.20
C TYR A 260 12.99 15.65 17.89
N ARG A 261 14.24 16.07 17.87
CA ARG A 261 15.42 15.19 17.77
C ARG A 261 15.94 14.83 19.14
#